data_AF-A0A0N8K128-F1
#
_entry.id   AF-A0A0N8K128-F1
#
_cell.length_a   1.000
_cell.length_b   1.000
_cell.length_c   1.000
_cell.angle_alpha   90.00
_cell.angle_beta   90.00
_cell.angle_gamma   90.00
#
_symmetry.space_group_name_H-M   'P 1'
#
loop_
_entity.id
_entity.type
_entity.pdbx_description
1 polymer ?
#
loop_
_entity_poly.entity_id
_entity_poly.type
_entity_poly.pdbx_seq_one_letter_code
_entity_poly.pdbx_strand_id
1 'polypeptide(L)'
;CVFIMGRGYIVDDSVEKYLVSLQTASLSSLTGLLIGQSLPQRDFVVLAVQTPQKAKKYYRAVCRTFDVQDAKSSAKPADWKYQHGVSDSWLVLKCSVELHVRFPTPDITLENLEKSTKVSLQKWGNQIESSICLVNGVRVSSDSELISGQKKNTKAFPSNLRAQILIHNQGLQPEEVRTCASVQVCGGVLALRGVVHCRAYIHSNKPKAKQAAEALKRDIMNTVSYRTEMFFEDLLMSEADGERGTIGEKQPLPQRVFASVPGAGFCVCDYMFPDEGTAEVKERLKETLDCDIPEEEVDLTQEVIAAYSETASEDHADDADQQGLPEPAENQKFRHQYFGVVVAAGVAMLATAASLLYLSD
;
A
#
# COMPACT_ATOMS: atom_id res chain seq x y z
N CYS A 1 -6.11 35.30 -22.16
CA CYS A 1 -4.74 34.92 -22.54
C CYS A 1 -3.77 35.47 -21.51
N VAL A 2 -3.23 34.63 -20.62
CA VAL A 2 -2.21 35.05 -19.66
C VAL A 2 -0.96 34.22 -19.93
N PHE A 3 0.14 34.94 -20.11
CA PHE A 3 1.47 34.47 -20.42
C PHE A 3 1.91 33.39 -19.43
N ILE A 4 2.30 32.24 -19.97
CA ILE A 4 2.90 31.13 -19.22
C ILE A 4 4.38 31.44 -19.05
N MET A 5 4.76 31.93 -17.87
CA MET A 5 6.15 32.05 -17.41
C MET A 5 6.25 31.49 -15.98
N GLY A 6 5.70 30.29 -15.77
CA GLY A 6 5.62 29.61 -14.47
C GLY A 6 5.24 28.13 -14.63
N ARG A 7 5.59 27.30 -13.63
CA ARG A 7 5.13 25.89 -13.56
C ARG A 7 3.63 25.88 -13.25
N GLY A 8 2.84 25.13 -13.99
CA GLY A 8 1.39 25.01 -13.78
C GLY A 8 1.01 23.65 -13.19
N TYR A 9 0.22 23.65 -12.12
CA TYR A 9 -0.36 22.44 -11.52
C TYR A 9 -1.85 22.35 -11.85
N ILE A 10 -2.32 21.13 -12.11
CA ILE A 10 -3.74 20.83 -12.26
C ILE A 10 -4.19 20.26 -10.92
N VAL A 11 -5.24 20.85 -10.34
CA VAL A 11 -5.80 20.40 -9.06
C VAL A 11 -7.29 20.14 -9.19
N ASP A 12 -7.79 19.27 -8.33
CA ASP A 12 -9.21 18.90 -8.26
C ASP A 12 -10.06 19.98 -7.56
N ASP A 13 -11.38 19.93 -7.74
CA ASP A 13 -12.32 20.91 -7.18
C ASP A 13 -12.36 20.85 -5.64
N SER A 14 -12.03 19.70 -5.04
CA SER A 14 -11.85 19.57 -3.59
C SER A 14 -10.72 20.46 -3.07
N VAL A 15 -9.61 20.56 -3.82
CA VAL A 15 -8.49 21.45 -3.51
C VAL A 15 -8.89 22.92 -3.68
N GLU A 16 -9.77 23.24 -4.64
CA GLU A 16 -10.37 24.57 -4.74
C GLU A 16 -11.17 24.92 -3.49
N LYS A 17 -12.10 24.05 -3.08
CA LYS A 17 -12.91 24.27 -1.88
C LYS A 17 -12.04 24.47 -0.64
N TYR A 18 -10.97 23.69 -0.51
CA TYR A 18 -9.99 23.88 0.55
C TYR A 18 -9.32 25.26 0.46
N LEU A 19 -8.76 25.63 -0.70
CA LEU A 19 -8.09 26.93 -0.86
C LEU A 19 -9.05 28.13 -0.72
N VAL A 20 -10.32 27.97 -1.09
CA VAL A 20 -11.40 28.94 -0.85
C VAL A 20 -11.77 28.98 0.63
N SER A 21 -11.80 27.84 1.34
CA SER A 21 -12.04 27.82 2.79
C SER A 21 -10.93 28.57 3.52
N LEU A 22 -9.67 28.42 3.10
CA LEU A 22 -8.55 29.24 3.59
C LEU A 22 -8.82 30.74 3.39
N GLN A 23 -9.40 31.12 2.25
CA GLN A 23 -9.71 32.52 1.94
C GLN A 23 -10.84 33.08 2.81
N THR A 24 -11.83 32.25 3.16
CA THR A 24 -12.99 32.65 3.97
C THR A 24 -12.75 32.57 5.48
N ALA A 25 -11.86 31.70 5.94
CA ALA A 25 -11.44 31.66 7.33
C ALA A 25 -10.66 32.94 7.63
N SER A 26 -11.11 33.74 8.60
CA SER A 26 -10.50 35.03 8.96
C SER A 26 -9.18 34.87 9.74
N LEU A 27 -8.40 33.84 9.45
CA LEU A 27 -7.12 33.58 10.08
C LEU A 27 -6.02 34.30 9.29
N SER A 28 -5.11 34.94 10.02
CA SER A 28 -4.08 35.83 9.47
C SER A 28 -3.08 35.15 8.51
N SER A 29 -3.06 33.81 8.50
CA SER A 29 -2.25 32.96 7.65
C SER A 29 -2.62 31.50 7.90
N LEU A 30 -3.35 30.87 6.98
CA LEU A 30 -3.52 29.42 6.97
C LEU A 30 -2.58 28.83 5.91
N THR A 31 -1.76 27.88 6.36
CA THR A 31 -0.77 27.18 5.55
C THR A 31 -1.31 25.80 5.24
N GLY A 32 -1.42 25.46 3.96
CA GLY A 32 -1.78 24.12 3.51
C GLY A 32 -0.64 23.47 2.73
N LEU A 33 -0.37 22.20 3.02
CA LEU A 33 0.56 21.36 2.27
C LEU A 33 -0.22 20.59 1.20
N LEU A 34 0.02 20.90 -0.07
CA LEU A 34 -0.48 20.10 -1.18
C LEU A 34 0.66 19.20 -1.69
N ILE A 35 0.53 17.90 -1.50
CA ILE A 35 1.51 16.91 -1.96
C ILE A 35 1.16 16.51 -3.40
N GLY A 36 2.06 16.79 -4.34
CA GLY A 36 1.91 16.42 -5.75
C GLY A 36 2.36 14.99 -6.06
N GLN A 37 1.96 14.46 -7.22
CA GLN A 37 2.39 13.15 -7.69
C GLN A 37 3.90 13.12 -7.98
N SER A 38 4.61 12.16 -7.38
CA SER A 38 6.03 11.88 -7.67
C SER A 38 6.16 11.34 -9.10
N LEU A 39 6.67 12.18 -10.02
CA LEU A 39 7.14 11.73 -11.33
C LEU A 39 8.66 11.61 -11.27
N PRO A 40 9.29 10.68 -12.04
CA PRO A 40 10.74 10.45 -12.04
C PRO A 40 11.61 11.69 -12.33
N GLN A 41 10.99 12.82 -12.69
CA GLN A 41 11.72 14.03 -13.04
C GLN A 41 11.85 15.02 -11.88
N ARG A 42 10.86 15.20 -10.98
CA ARG A 42 10.94 16.15 -9.82
C ARG A 42 9.87 15.88 -8.76
N ASP A 43 10.26 15.94 -7.49
CA ASP A 43 9.38 15.93 -6.33
C ASP A 43 9.16 17.36 -5.83
N PHE A 44 7.91 17.81 -5.70
CA PHE A 44 7.59 19.16 -5.24
C PHE A 44 6.65 19.16 -4.06
N VAL A 45 7.01 19.96 -3.05
CA VAL A 45 6.08 20.43 -2.03
C VAL A 45 5.41 21.70 -2.53
N VAL A 46 4.08 21.70 -2.61
CA VAL A 46 3.30 22.91 -2.92
C VAL A 46 2.82 23.55 -1.64
N LEU A 47 3.29 24.77 -1.41
CA LEU A 47 2.89 25.61 -0.30
C LEU A 47 1.86 26.65 -0.79
N ALA A 48 0.65 26.58 -0.24
CA ALA A 48 -0.36 27.61 -0.41
C ALA A 48 -0.39 28.54 0.81
N VAL A 49 -0.18 29.83 0.58
CA VAL A 49 -0.21 30.84 1.65
C VAL A 49 -1.18 31.96 1.29
N GLN A 50 -2.04 32.31 2.23
CA GLN A 50 -2.82 33.54 2.19
C GLN A 50 -1.96 34.69 2.74
N THR A 51 -1.77 35.74 1.95
CA THR A 51 -1.06 36.95 2.42
C THR A 51 -1.98 38.16 2.37
N PRO A 52 -2.05 38.97 3.44
CA PRO A 52 -2.74 40.25 3.40
C PRO A 52 -2.01 41.19 2.43
N GLN A 53 -2.71 41.76 1.44
CA GLN A 53 -2.12 42.86 0.69
C GLN A 53 -2.15 44.13 1.55
N LYS A 54 -0.98 44.75 1.74
CA LYS A 54 -0.75 45.97 2.55
C LYS A 54 -1.66 47.17 2.22
N ALA A 55 -2.56 47.08 1.24
CA ALA A 55 -3.38 48.20 0.80
C ALA A 55 -4.88 47.90 0.56
N LYS A 56 -5.36 46.64 0.49
CA LYS A 56 -6.78 46.39 0.17
C LYS A 56 -7.36 45.13 0.86
N LYS A 57 -8.68 45.16 1.11
CA LYS A 57 -9.55 44.12 1.74
C LYS A 57 -9.67 42.80 0.96
N TYR A 58 -8.72 42.47 0.07
CA TYR A 58 -8.75 41.24 -0.70
C TYR A 58 -7.52 40.39 -0.44
N TYR A 59 -7.78 39.10 -0.28
CA TYR A 59 -6.78 38.08 -0.03
C TYR A 59 -6.32 37.51 -1.37
N ARG A 60 -5.02 37.26 -1.51
CA ARG A 60 -4.46 36.56 -2.67
C ARG A 60 -3.80 35.27 -2.19
N ALA A 61 -4.25 34.15 -2.74
CA ALA A 61 -3.54 32.88 -2.62
C ALA A 61 -2.28 32.95 -3.49
N VAL A 62 -1.14 32.60 -2.91
CA VAL A 62 0.13 32.45 -3.63
C VAL A 62 0.58 31.00 -3.49
N CYS A 63 0.94 30.39 -4.61
CA CYS A 63 1.44 29.03 -4.68
C CYS A 63 2.95 29.06 -4.93
N ARG A 64 3.70 28.28 -4.14
CA ARG A 64 5.15 28.12 -4.32
C ARG A 64 5.53 26.65 -4.27
N THR A 65 6.59 26.30 -5.00
CA THR A 65 7.11 24.93 -5.07
C THR A 65 8.53 24.86 -4.53
N PHE A 66 8.82 23.83 -3.75
CA PHE A 66 10.16 23.48 -3.30
C PHE A 66 10.57 22.15 -3.92
N ASP A 67 11.78 22.08 -4.47
CA ASP A 67 12.33 20.84 -5.00
C ASP A 67 12.84 19.99 -3.84
N VAL A 68 12.17 18.87 -3.56
CA VAL A 68 12.49 18.03 -2.39
C VAL A 68 13.86 17.36 -2.55
N GLN A 69 14.33 17.17 -3.79
CA GLN A 69 15.63 16.56 -4.08
C GLN A 69 16.79 17.54 -3.90
N ASP A 70 16.51 18.83 -3.72
CA ASP A 70 17.51 19.87 -3.51
C ASP A 70 17.24 20.62 -2.20
N ALA A 71 17.95 20.24 -1.14
CA ALA A 71 17.84 20.87 0.18
C ALA A 71 18.17 22.38 0.19
N LYS A 72 18.81 22.90 -0.87
CA LYS A 72 19.10 24.34 -1.05
C LYS A 72 18.07 25.04 -1.93
N SER A 73 17.05 24.33 -2.40
CA SER A 73 16.03 24.84 -3.30
C SER A 73 15.22 25.94 -2.64
N SER A 74 15.22 27.12 -3.27
CA SER A 74 14.36 28.22 -2.87
C SER A 74 12.95 28.05 -3.43
N ALA A 75 11.99 28.65 -2.73
CA ALA A 75 10.58 28.62 -3.13
C ALA A 75 10.38 29.26 -4.52
N LYS A 76 9.99 28.47 -5.52
CA LYS A 76 9.73 28.95 -6.89
C LYS A 76 8.25 29.28 -7.08
N PRO A 77 7.87 30.41 -7.72
CA PRO A 77 6.48 30.70 -8.03
C PRO A 77 5.85 29.58 -8.88
N ALA A 78 4.60 29.27 -8.58
CA ALA A 78 3.81 28.29 -9.32
C ALA A 78 2.39 28.81 -9.53
N ASP A 79 1.84 28.46 -10.69
CA ASP A 79 0.46 28.69 -11.05
C ASP A 79 -0.33 27.39 -10.87
N TRP A 80 -1.62 27.54 -10.66
CA TRP A 80 -2.55 26.42 -10.53
C TRP A 80 -3.75 26.67 -11.43
N LYS A 81 -4.28 25.58 -11.99
CA LYS A 81 -5.44 25.59 -12.85
C LYS A 81 -6.45 24.58 -12.33
N TYR A 82 -7.68 25.04 -12.20
CA TYR A 82 -8.81 24.21 -11.87
C TYR A 82 -9.23 23.38 -13.07
N GLN A 83 -9.54 22.13 -12.79
CA GLN A 83 -10.19 21.27 -13.74
C GLN A 83 -11.11 20.33 -12.97
N HIS A 84 -12.38 20.33 -13.37
CA HIS A 84 -13.39 19.48 -12.74
C HIS A 84 -13.07 18.00 -13.01
N GLY A 85 -13.15 17.18 -11.95
CA GLY A 85 -13.09 15.71 -12.06
C GLY A 85 -11.75 15.19 -12.54
N VAL A 86 -10.65 15.86 -12.16
CA VAL A 86 -9.30 15.43 -12.50
C VAL A 86 -9.04 14.05 -11.93
N SER A 87 -9.39 13.86 -10.65
CA SER A 87 -9.23 12.59 -9.95
C SER A 87 -10.14 11.47 -10.47
N ASP A 88 -11.34 11.81 -10.96
CA ASP A 88 -12.30 10.83 -11.51
C ASP A 88 -11.77 10.06 -12.73
N SER A 89 -10.76 10.61 -13.41
CA SER A 89 -10.13 10.03 -14.59
C SER A 89 -8.86 9.23 -14.30
N TRP A 90 -8.41 9.18 -13.04
CA TRP A 90 -7.15 8.53 -12.70
C TRP A 90 -7.24 7.02 -12.92
N LEU A 91 -6.25 6.51 -13.64
CA LEU A 91 -6.08 5.08 -13.81
C LEU A 91 -5.53 4.50 -12.52
N VAL A 92 -6.15 3.44 -11.99
CA VAL A 92 -5.76 2.83 -10.71
C VAL A 92 -5.21 1.44 -10.98
N LEU A 93 -3.92 1.23 -10.72
CA LEU A 93 -3.32 -0.11 -10.72
C LEU A 93 -3.38 -0.67 -9.31
N LYS A 94 -3.83 -1.91 -9.16
CA LYS A 94 -3.88 -2.63 -7.88
C LYS A 94 -3.07 -3.92 -7.97
N CYS A 95 -2.26 -4.21 -6.98
CA CYS A 95 -1.63 -5.52 -6.83
C CYS A 95 -1.59 -5.97 -5.38
N SER A 96 -1.43 -7.28 -5.19
CA SER A 96 -1.11 -7.88 -3.91
C SER A 96 0.22 -8.61 -4.04
N VAL A 97 1.07 -8.48 -3.03
CA VAL A 97 2.37 -9.18 -2.98
C VAL A 97 2.42 -10.00 -1.70
N GLU A 98 2.59 -11.30 -1.86
CA GLU A 98 2.86 -12.21 -0.75
C GLU A 98 4.29 -12.03 -0.28
N LEU A 99 4.45 -11.87 1.04
CA LEU A 99 5.71 -11.69 1.71
C LEU A 99 6.06 -12.98 2.46
N HIS A 100 7.24 -13.51 2.16
CA HIS A 100 7.89 -14.55 2.94
C HIS A 100 9.39 -14.29 2.95
N VAL A 101 9.79 -13.20 3.60
CA VAL A 101 11.18 -12.74 3.61
C VAL A 101 11.82 -13.12 4.92
N ARG A 102 13.00 -13.75 4.86
CA ARG A 102 13.78 -14.16 6.03
C ARG A 102 15.00 -13.27 6.18
N PHE A 103 15.28 -12.87 7.42
CA PHE A 103 16.35 -11.97 7.81
C PHE A 103 17.27 -12.70 8.79
N PRO A 104 18.32 -13.38 8.30
CA PRO A 104 19.32 -14.00 9.16
C PRO A 104 20.07 -12.92 9.95
N THR A 105 20.24 -13.12 11.25
CA THR A 105 20.91 -12.18 12.17
C THR A 105 22.01 -12.89 12.97
N PRO A 106 23.13 -12.21 13.32
CA PRO A 106 24.19 -12.81 14.15
C PRO A 106 23.71 -13.20 15.56
N ASP A 107 22.77 -12.44 16.13
CA ASP A 107 22.09 -12.72 17.39
C ASP A 107 20.69 -12.06 17.40
N ILE A 108 19.92 -12.29 18.45
CA ILE A 108 18.54 -11.80 18.60
C ILE A 108 18.45 -10.47 19.36
N THR A 109 19.52 -9.69 19.42
CA THR A 109 19.45 -8.33 20.01
C THR A 109 18.67 -7.40 19.07
N LEU A 110 17.92 -6.44 19.64
CA LEU A 110 17.10 -5.50 18.88
C LEU A 110 17.91 -4.72 17.83
N GLU A 111 19.10 -4.23 18.21
CA GLU A 111 20.03 -3.53 17.30
C GLU A 111 20.43 -4.40 16.09
N ASN A 112 20.84 -5.65 16.33
CA ASN A 112 21.25 -6.54 15.26
C ASN A 112 20.06 -7.00 14.40
N LEU A 113 18.88 -7.18 14.98
CA LEU A 113 17.65 -7.49 14.26
C LEU A 113 17.26 -6.36 13.33
N GLU A 114 17.23 -5.12 13.82
CA GLU A 114 16.90 -3.93 13.03
C GLU A 114 17.90 -3.78 11.87
N LYS A 115 19.20 -3.86 12.16
CA LYS A 115 20.26 -3.76 11.16
C LYS A 115 20.18 -4.85 10.10
N SER A 116 20.01 -6.11 10.52
CA SER A 116 19.91 -7.26 9.61
C SER A 116 18.66 -7.17 8.74
N THR A 117 17.56 -6.65 9.29
CA THR A 117 16.32 -6.41 8.57
C THR A 117 16.49 -5.32 7.52
N LYS A 118 17.08 -4.17 7.86
CA LYS A 118 17.38 -3.10 6.90
C LYS A 118 18.22 -3.60 5.71
N VAL A 119 19.29 -4.34 5.98
CA VAL A 119 20.15 -4.91 4.92
C VAL A 119 19.38 -5.89 4.03
N SER A 120 18.54 -6.73 4.63
CA SER A 120 17.79 -7.74 3.89
C SER A 120 16.64 -7.14 3.08
N LEU A 121 15.94 -6.14 3.64
CA LEU A 121 14.92 -5.37 2.93
C LEU A 121 15.51 -4.58 1.76
N GLN A 122 16.75 -4.07 1.87
CA GLN A 122 17.43 -3.45 0.73
C GLN A 122 17.64 -4.45 -0.41
N LYS A 123 18.09 -5.68 -0.11
CA LYS A 123 18.26 -6.74 -1.12
C LYS A 123 16.91 -7.12 -1.74
N TRP A 124 15.89 -7.30 -0.92
CA TRP A 124 14.53 -7.59 -1.38
C TRP A 124 13.95 -6.45 -2.23
N GLY A 125 14.19 -5.20 -1.83
CA GLY A 125 13.80 -4.00 -2.59
C GLY A 125 14.42 -3.99 -4.00
N ASN A 126 15.70 -4.34 -4.14
CA ASN A 126 16.34 -4.48 -5.45
C ASN A 126 15.68 -5.58 -6.31
N GLN A 127 15.19 -6.67 -5.69
CA GLN A 127 14.43 -7.71 -6.40
C GLN A 127 13.05 -7.19 -6.85
N ILE A 128 12.36 -6.39 -6.03
CA ILE A 128 11.12 -5.73 -6.40
C ILE A 128 11.37 -4.72 -7.53
N GLU A 129 12.44 -3.95 -7.47
CA GLU A 129 12.79 -2.97 -8.52
C GLU A 129 13.05 -3.66 -9.87
N SER A 130 13.80 -4.77 -9.87
CA SER A 130 14.10 -5.57 -11.06
C SER A 130 12.98 -6.52 -11.53
N SER A 131 11.92 -6.67 -10.74
CA SER A 131 10.79 -7.58 -11.03
C SER A 131 10.06 -7.25 -12.35
N ILE A 132 9.32 -8.23 -12.88
CA ILE A 132 8.47 -8.04 -14.05
C ILE A 132 7.06 -7.67 -13.60
N CYS A 133 6.53 -6.55 -14.10
CA CYS A 133 5.13 -6.17 -13.88
C CYS A 133 4.26 -6.67 -15.05
N LEU A 134 3.22 -7.43 -14.73
CA LEU A 134 2.16 -7.81 -15.66
C LEU A 134 0.92 -6.96 -15.38
N VAL A 135 0.25 -6.50 -16.43
CA VAL A 135 -1.01 -5.76 -16.34
C VAL A 135 -2.10 -6.60 -16.99
N ASN A 136 -3.15 -6.92 -16.23
CA ASN A 136 -4.20 -7.87 -16.60
C ASN A 136 -3.63 -9.20 -17.12
N GLY A 137 -2.54 -9.68 -16.50
CA GLY A 137 -1.85 -10.92 -16.86
C GLY A 137 -0.92 -10.83 -18.07
N VAL A 138 -0.80 -9.67 -18.72
CA VAL A 138 0.04 -9.48 -19.90
C VAL A 138 1.26 -8.63 -19.57
N ARG A 139 2.44 -9.04 -20.07
CA ARG A 139 3.65 -8.21 -19.99
C ARG A 139 3.51 -7.06 -20.99
N VAL A 140 3.36 -5.85 -20.48
CA VAL A 140 3.30 -4.65 -21.30
C VAL A 140 4.72 -4.11 -21.52
N SER A 141 5.06 -3.71 -22.74
CA SER A 141 6.35 -3.08 -23.03
C SER A 141 6.45 -1.75 -22.27
N SER A 142 7.65 -1.46 -21.74
CA SER A 142 7.92 -0.27 -20.91
C SER A 142 7.46 1.04 -21.55
N ASP A 143 7.61 1.17 -22.87
CA ASP A 143 7.26 2.39 -23.61
C ASP A 143 5.82 2.44 -24.11
N SER A 144 5.05 1.37 -23.92
CA SER A 144 3.66 1.29 -24.38
C SER A 144 2.70 2.06 -23.47
N GLU A 145 1.65 2.61 -24.07
CA GLU A 145 0.50 3.15 -23.35
C GLU A 145 -0.31 1.97 -22.74
N LEU A 146 -0.73 2.11 -21.49
CA LEU A 146 -1.48 1.06 -20.76
C LEU A 146 -2.88 0.82 -21.31
N ILE A 147 -3.47 1.83 -21.95
CA ILE A 147 -4.82 1.80 -22.52
C ILE A 147 -4.70 2.23 -23.98
N SER A 148 -4.20 1.34 -24.85
CA SER A 148 -4.15 1.61 -26.29
C SER A 148 -5.47 1.22 -26.95
N GLY A 149 -6.04 2.10 -27.78
CA GLY A 149 -7.15 1.75 -28.68
C GLY A 149 -8.59 1.85 -28.13
N GLN A 150 -8.82 2.18 -26.85
CA GLN A 150 -10.18 2.53 -26.41
C GLN A 150 -10.54 3.93 -26.92
N LYS A 151 -11.52 4.00 -27.86
CA LYS A 151 -12.14 5.26 -28.27
C LYS A 151 -12.57 6.02 -27.00
N LYS A 152 -12.09 7.26 -26.86
CA LYS A 152 -12.54 8.23 -25.82
C LYS A 152 -14.07 8.22 -25.76
N ASN A 153 -14.63 7.47 -24.84
CA ASN A 153 -16.00 7.66 -24.41
C ASN A 153 -15.90 8.53 -23.17
N THR A 154 -16.39 9.77 -23.29
CA THR A 154 -16.13 10.91 -22.41
C THR A 154 -16.81 10.80 -21.02
N LYS A 155 -17.10 9.58 -20.55
CA LYS A 155 -17.78 9.26 -19.29
C LYS A 155 -17.27 7.98 -18.61
N ALA A 156 -16.01 7.59 -18.83
CA ALA A 156 -15.46 6.37 -18.23
C ALA A 156 -14.84 6.65 -16.86
N PHE A 157 -15.44 6.03 -15.83
CA PHE A 157 -14.98 5.87 -14.45
C PHE A 157 -13.50 5.47 -14.32
N PRO A 158 -12.87 5.60 -13.13
CA PRO A 158 -11.51 5.14 -12.91
C PRO A 158 -11.36 3.67 -13.34
N SER A 159 -10.56 3.45 -14.38
CA SER A 159 -10.29 2.09 -14.85
C SER A 159 -9.37 1.44 -13.83
N ASN A 160 -9.90 0.44 -13.13
CA ASN A 160 -9.11 -0.37 -12.23
C ASN A 160 -8.39 -1.43 -13.08
N LEU A 161 -7.06 -1.41 -13.05
CA LEU A 161 -6.23 -2.42 -13.68
C LEU A 161 -5.63 -3.31 -12.59
N ARG A 162 -5.66 -4.62 -12.83
CA ARG A 162 -4.99 -5.58 -11.96
C ARG A 162 -3.56 -5.74 -12.43
N ALA A 163 -2.61 -5.50 -11.54
CA ALA A 163 -1.21 -5.75 -11.78
C ALA A 163 -0.73 -6.98 -11.00
N GLN A 164 0.30 -7.64 -11.50
CA GLN A 164 1.00 -8.73 -10.84
C GLN A 164 2.50 -8.45 -10.90
N ILE A 165 3.18 -8.64 -9.79
CA ILE A 165 4.63 -8.48 -9.68
C ILE A 165 5.26 -9.87 -9.65
N LEU A 166 6.04 -10.17 -10.68
CA LEU A 166 6.81 -11.41 -10.77
C LEU A 166 8.24 -11.12 -10.32
N ILE A 167 8.56 -11.55 -9.10
CA ILE A 167 9.89 -11.45 -8.53
C ILE A 167 10.72 -12.58 -9.13
N HIS A 168 11.68 -12.23 -9.98
CA HIS A 168 12.63 -13.21 -10.47
C HIS A 168 13.78 -13.33 -9.46
N ASN A 169 14.18 -14.55 -9.12
CA ASN A 169 15.27 -14.80 -8.17
C ASN A 169 16.68 -14.58 -8.81
N GLN A 170 16.82 -13.57 -9.67
CA GLN A 170 18.00 -13.34 -10.51
C GLN A 170 18.91 -12.30 -9.85
N GLY A 171 19.70 -12.79 -8.90
CA GLY A 171 21.00 -12.21 -8.59
C GLY A 171 22.15 -12.86 -9.36
N LEU A 172 21.87 -13.77 -10.30
CA LEU A 172 22.90 -14.54 -11.01
C LEU A 172 22.88 -14.20 -12.50
N GLN A 173 23.99 -13.63 -12.96
CA GLN A 173 24.30 -13.58 -14.38
C GLN A 173 24.25 -15.00 -14.97
N PRO A 174 23.79 -15.20 -16.23
CA PRO A 174 23.70 -16.52 -16.85
C PRO A 174 25.00 -17.33 -16.82
N GLU A 175 26.16 -16.68 -16.73
CA GLU A 175 27.48 -17.34 -16.73
C GLU A 175 27.96 -17.80 -15.34
N GLU A 176 27.29 -17.43 -14.26
CA GLU A 176 27.70 -17.75 -12.88
C GLU A 176 26.70 -18.65 -12.14
N VAL A 177 25.94 -19.49 -12.84
CA VAL A 177 25.05 -20.47 -12.18
C VAL A 177 25.89 -21.59 -11.55
N ARG A 178 26.52 -21.31 -10.42
CA ARG A 178 26.70 -22.30 -9.36
C ARG A 178 25.56 -22.12 -8.38
N THR A 179 24.53 -22.95 -8.52
CA THR A 179 23.44 -23.11 -7.56
C THR A 179 24.00 -23.77 -6.30
N CYS A 180 24.88 -23.08 -5.59
CA CYS A 180 25.36 -23.51 -4.29
C CYS A 180 24.47 -22.87 -3.24
N ALA A 181 23.89 -23.69 -2.36
CA ALA A 181 23.23 -23.18 -1.17
C ALA A 181 24.18 -22.19 -0.45
N SER A 182 23.72 -20.96 -0.22
CA SER A 182 24.49 -20.00 0.56
C SER A 182 24.39 -20.40 2.03
N VAL A 183 25.51 -20.83 2.61
CA VAL A 183 25.58 -21.09 4.05
C VAL A 183 26.03 -19.81 4.75
N GLN A 184 25.23 -19.35 5.71
CA GLN A 184 25.56 -18.23 6.57
C GLN A 184 25.40 -18.68 8.02
N VAL A 185 26.38 -18.32 8.87
CA VAL A 185 26.25 -18.49 10.32
C VAL A 185 25.24 -17.47 10.83
N CYS A 186 24.22 -17.92 11.56
CA CYS A 186 23.20 -17.06 12.16
C CYS A 186 22.93 -17.49 13.61
N GLY A 187 22.77 -16.52 14.51
CA GLY A 187 22.27 -16.74 15.86
C GLY A 187 20.74 -16.61 15.96
N GLY A 188 20.08 -16.15 14.89
CA GLY A 188 18.62 -16.10 14.80
C GLY A 188 18.13 -15.77 13.39
N VAL A 189 16.83 -15.89 13.17
CA VAL A 189 16.17 -15.51 11.91
C VAL A 189 14.85 -14.80 12.24
N LEU A 190 14.72 -13.55 11.81
CA LEU A 190 13.43 -12.85 11.78
C LEU A 190 12.74 -13.15 10.45
N ALA A 191 11.43 -13.38 10.45
CA ALA A 191 10.68 -13.66 9.23
C ALA A 191 9.51 -12.70 9.08
N LEU A 192 9.49 -11.95 7.99
CA LEU A 192 8.38 -11.13 7.58
C LEU A 192 7.42 -11.97 6.72
N ARG A 193 6.18 -12.13 7.20
CA ARG A 193 5.14 -12.92 6.53
C ARG A 193 3.85 -12.14 6.38
N GLY A 194 3.13 -12.35 5.29
CA GLY A 194 1.81 -11.79 5.08
C GLY A 194 1.55 -11.43 3.62
N VAL A 195 0.52 -10.64 3.37
CA VAL A 195 0.22 -10.09 2.04
C VAL A 195 0.08 -8.58 2.19
N VAL A 196 0.76 -7.83 1.32
CA VAL A 196 0.56 -6.38 1.23
C VAL A 196 -0.31 -6.06 0.02
N HIS A 197 -1.26 -5.16 0.22
CA HIS A 197 -2.13 -4.65 -0.83
C HIS A 197 -1.66 -3.26 -1.25
N CYS A 198 -1.38 -3.10 -2.54
CA CYS A 198 -0.76 -1.89 -3.09
C CYS A 198 -1.61 -1.28 -4.21
N ARG A 199 -1.62 0.05 -4.27
CA ARG A 199 -2.40 0.84 -5.22
C ARG A 199 -1.53 1.95 -5.81
N ALA A 200 -1.61 2.14 -7.13
CA ALA A 200 -0.95 3.25 -7.81
C ALA A 200 -1.97 4.04 -8.64
N TYR A 201 -2.11 5.33 -8.34
CA TYR A 201 -2.94 6.27 -9.09
C TYR A 201 -2.09 6.97 -10.16
N ILE A 202 -2.48 6.83 -11.42
CA ILE A 202 -1.74 7.35 -12.57
C ILE A 202 -2.52 8.50 -13.20
N HIS A 203 -2.09 9.72 -12.87
CA HIS A 203 -2.57 10.93 -13.52
C HIS A 203 -1.81 11.17 -14.84
N SER A 204 -2.35 10.63 -15.93
CA SER A 204 -1.84 10.91 -17.29
C SER A 204 -2.89 10.63 -18.34
N ASN A 205 -2.97 11.52 -19.35
CA ASN A 205 -3.79 11.30 -20.54
C ASN A 205 -3.26 10.16 -21.43
N LYS A 206 -1.99 9.76 -21.22
CA LYS A 206 -1.28 8.69 -21.92
C LYS A 206 -0.43 7.91 -20.92
N PRO A 207 -1.05 7.12 -20.03
CA PRO A 207 -0.34 6.49 -18.94
C PRO A 207 0.62 5.44 -19.51
N LYS A 208 1.92 5.63 -19.29
CA LYS A 208 2.96 4.70 -19.75
C LYS A 208 3.09 3.52 -18.80
N ALA A 209 3.28 2.34 -19.34
CA ALA A 209 3.43 1.11 -18.56
C ALA A 209 4.60 1.18 -17.57
N LYS A 210 5.75 1.72 -18.01
CA LYS A 210 6.92 1.91 -17.14
C LYS A 210 6.60 2.75 -15.90
N GLN A 211 5.97 3.91 -16.08
CA GLN A 211 5.67 4.82 -14.97
C GLN A 211 4.70 4.21 -13.97
N ALA A 212 3.69 3.47 -14.46
CA ALA A 212 2.74 2.83 -13.57
C ALA A 212 3.35 1.65 -12.81
N ALA A 213 4.20 0.87 -13.47
CA ALA A 213 4.95 -0.19 -12.81
C ALA A 213 5.91 0.36 -11.75
N GLU A 214 6.62 1.45 -12.04
CA GLU A 214 7.51 2.13 -11.08
C GLU A 214 6.75 2.67 -9.87
N ALA A 215 5.61 3.34 -10.09
CA ALA A 215 4.76 3.83 -9.01
C ALA A 215 4.26 2.70 -8.10
N LEU A 216 3.83 1.59 -8.69
CA LEU A 216 3.34 0.44 -7.94
C LEU A 216 4.46 -0.28 -7.17
N LYS A 217 5.64 -0.47 -7.78
CA LYS A 217 6.81 -1.02 -7.10
C LYS A 217 7.26 -0.16 -5.93
N ARG A 218 7.20 1.17 -6.09
CA ARG A 218 7.50 2.12 -5.02
C ARG A 218 6.50 1.99 -3.87
N ASP A 219 5.21 1.88 -4.17
CA ASP A 219 4.18 1.65 -3.15
C ASP A 219 4.45 0.36 -2.35
N ILE A 220 4.84 -0.73 -3.02
CA ILE A 220 5.23 -2.01 -2.37
C ILE A 220 6.42 -1.81 -1.42
N MET A 221 7.51 -1.22 -1.93
CA MET A 221 8.74 -1.05 -1.14
C MET A 221 8.51 -0.12 0.05
N ASN A 222 7.82 1.00 -0.16
CA ASN A 222 7.49 1.95 0.90
C ASN A 222 6.60 1.31 1.96
N THR A 223 5.58 0.55 1.54
CA THR A 223 4.67 -0.13 2.48
C THR A 223 5.42 -1.09 3.40
N VAL A 224 6.29 -1.93 2.83
CA VAL A 224 7.07 -2.88 3.63
C VAL A 224 8.10 -2.19 4.50
N SER A 225 8.78 -1.17 3.97
CA SER A 225 9.78 -0.40 4.72
C SER A 225 9.17 0.31 5.92
N TYR A 226 8.11 1.10 5.71
CA TYR A 226 7.49 1.89 6.78
C TYR A 226 6.89 1.01 7.87
N ARG A 227 6.19 -0.07 7.52
CA ARG A 227 5.64 -0.99 8.53
C ARG A 227 6.71 -1.65 9.38
N THR A 228 7.85 -1.97 8.76
CA THR A 228 8.97 -2.56 9.48
C THR A 228 9.67 -1.53 10.38
N GLU A 229 9.80 -0.30 9.90
CA GLU A 229 10.36 0.82 10.68
C GLU A 229 9.49 1.14 11.90
N MET A 230 8.18 1.35 11.70
CA MET A 230 7.20 1.56 12.77
C MET A 230 7.25 0.47 13.83
N PHE A 231 7.42 -0.80 13.42
CA PHE A 231 7.55 -1.91 14.34
C PHE A 231 8.81 -1.84 15.21
N PHE A 232 9.96 -1.49 14.63
CA PHE A 232 11.18 -1.32 15.42
C PHE A 232 11.13 -0.08 16.31
N GLU A 233 10.51 1.00 15.86
CA GLU A 233 10.27 2.20 16.68
C GLU A 233 9.39 1.89 17.88
N ASP A 234 8.29 1.16 17.68
CA ASP A 234 7.39 0.71 18.75
C ASP A 234 8.10 -0.18 19.77
N LEU A 235 8.89 -1.16 19.31
CA LEU A 235 9.72 -1.99 20.19
C LEU A 235 10.70 -1.15 21.01
N LEU A 236 11.38 -0.19 20.40
CA LEU A 236 12.32 0.70 21.09
C LEU A 236 11.62 1.56 22.15
N MET A 237 10.41 2.04 21.88
CA MET A 237 9.60 2.78 22.85
C MET A 237 9.19 1.88 24.03
N SER A 238 8.74 0.65 23.76
CA SER A 238 8.36 -0.30 24.82
C SER A 238 9.53 -0.66 25.75
N GLU A 239 10.74 -0.84 25.20
CA GLU A 239 11.95 -1.08 26.01
C GLU A 239 12.29 0.10 26.93
N ALA A 240 12.08 1.34 26.45
CA ALA A 240 12.36 2.56 27.20
C ALA A 240 11.40 2.74 28.40
N ASP A 241 10.15 2.30 28.25
CA ASP A 241 9.12 2.36 29.30
C ASP A 241 9.27 1.24 30.36
N GLY A 242 10.29 0.38 30.22
CA GLY A 242 10.60 -0.68 31.17
C GLY A 242 9.71 -1.92 31.04
N GLU A 243 8.81 -1.92 30.05
CA GLU A 243 8.23 -3.15 29.54
C GLU A 243 9.35 -3.90 28.81
N ARG A 244 9.96 -4.89 29.48
CA ARG A 244 10.87 -5.82 28.79
C ARG A 244 10.04 -6.64 27.81
N GLY A 245 9.78 -6.07 26.64
CA GLY A 245 9.21 -6.75 25.50
C GLY A 245 10.16 -7.88 25.13
N THR A 246 9.88 -9.08 25.63
CA THR A 246 10.45 -10.26 25.00
C THR A 246 9.86 -10.24 23.60
N ILE A 247 10.67 -10.14 22.55
CA ILE A 247 10.17 -10.18 21.17
C ILE A 247 9.35 -11.46 21.06
N GLY A 248 8.02 -11.29 21.04
CA GLY A 248 7.10 -12.42 20.97
C GLY A 248 7.42 -13.20 19.70
N GLU A 249 7.27 -14.53 19.73
CA GLU A 249 7.59 -15.38 18.57
C GLU A 249 6.85 -14.93 17.29
N LYS A 250 5.70 -14.26 17.46
CA LYS A 250 4.95 -13.59 16.40
C LYS A 250 4.42 -12.27 16.92
N GLN A 251 4.69 -11.17 16.21
CA GLN A 251 4.15 -9.84 16.47
C GLN A 251 3.46 -9.32 15.20
N PRO A 252 2.30 -8.64 15.31
CA PRO A 252 1.62 -8.11 14.14
C PRO A 252 2.28 -6.79 13.74
N LEU A 253 2.41 -6.54 12.44
CA LEU A 253 2.79 -5.21 11.95
C LEU A 253 1.55 -4.32 11.86
N PRO A 254 1.69 -2.99 11.99
CA PRO A 254 0.61 -2.05 11.73
C PRO A 254 -0.13 -2.39 10.43
N GLN A 255 -1.46 -2.45 10.48
CA GLN A 255 -2.30 -2.79 9.34
C GLN A 255 -2.34 -1.61 8.38
N ARG A 256 -2.11 -1.84 7.08
CA ARG A 256 -2.36 -0.78 6.10
C ARG A 256 -3.85 -0.68 5.81
N VAL A 257 -4.43 0.48 6.07
CA VAL A 257 -5.86 0.76 5.83
C VAL A 257 -6.00 1.78 4.70
N PHE A 258 -7.13 1.76 3.99
CA PHE A 258 -7.39 2.71 2.90
C PHE A 258 -8.63 3.55 3.21
N ALA A 259 -8.49 4.87 3.21
CA ALA A 259 -9.58 5.79 3.46
C ALA A 259 -9.98 6.49 2.16
N SER A 260 -11.24 6.32 1.74
CA SER A 260 -11.78 7.01 0.56
C SER A 260 -11.96 8.49 0.88
N VAL A 261 -11.39 9.37 0.06
CA VAL A 261 -11.51 10.82 0.29
C VAL A 261 -12.85 11.30 -0.28
N PRO A 262 -13.77 11.88 0.53
CA PRO A 262 -15.07 12.29 0.06
C PRO A 262 -15.01 13.28 -1.10
N GLY A 263 -15.70 12.96 -2.19
CA GLY A 263 -15.71 13.80 -3.40
C GLY A 263 -14.43 13.76 -4.23
N ALA A 264 -13.46 12.93 -3.84
CA ALA A 264 -12.27 12.64 -4.63
C ALA A 264 -12.33 11.20 -5.16
N GLY A 265 -11.96 11.01 -6.42
CA GLY A 265 -11.94 9.68 -7.07
C GLY A 265 -10.82 8.75 -6.59
N PHE A 266 -10.22 8.99 -5.41
CA PHE A 266 -9.06 8.25 -4.89
C PHE A 266 -9.14 7.99 -3.38
N CYS A 267 -8.37 7.01 -2.93
CA CYS A 267 -8.14 6.72 -1.52
C CYS A 267 -6.74 7.14 -1.09
N VAL A 268 -6.62 7.59 0.15
CA VAL A 268 -5.36 7.68 0.88
C VAL A 268 -5.17 6.42 1.72
N CYS A 269 -3.96 6.20 2.25
CA CYS A 269 -3.71 5.09 3.17
C CYS A 269 -3.06 5.60 4.45
N ASP A 270 -3.29 4.85 5.52
CA ASP A 270 -2.64 5.02 6.81
C ASP A 270 -2.24 3.65 7.38
N TYR A 271 -1.45 3.64 8.44
CA TYR A 271 -1.05 2.44 9.17
C TYR A 271 -1.68 2.47 10.55
N MET A 272 -2.52 1.47 10.83
CA MET A 272 -3.27 1.34 12.08
C MET A 272 -2.58 0.30 12.96
N PHE A 273 -2.15 0.70 14.15
CA PHE A 273 -1.58 -0.22 15.13
C PHE A 273 -2.66 -1.16 15.70
N PRO A 274 -2.28 -2.31 16.30
CA PRO A 274 -3.24 -3.31 16.79
C PRO A 274 -4.19 -2.81 17.87
N ASP A 275 -3.78 -1.80 18.63
CA ASP A 275 -4.51 -1.13 19.69
C ASP A 275 -5.29 0.10 19.22
N GLU A 276 -5.16 0.48 17.95
CA GLU A 276 -5.88 1.59 17.32
C GLU A 276 -7.16 1.14 16.61
N GLY A 277 -8.10 2.06 16.48
CA GLY A 277 -9.30 1.92 15.68
C GLY A 277 -9.38 2.93 14.53
N THR A 278 -10.55 2.94 13.88
CA THR A 278 -10.84 3.86 12.76
C THR A 278 -10.92 5.32 13.19
N ALA A 279 -11.16 5.59 14.47
CA ALA A 279 -11.24 6.94 15.02
C ALA A 279 -9.86 7.63 15.02
N GLU A 280 -8.81 6.91 15.43
CA GLU A 280 -7.43 7.39 15.45
C GLU A 280 -6.92 7.67 14.03
N VAL A 281 -7.21 6.76 13.10
CA VAL A 281 -6.92 6.94 11.67
C VAL A 281 -7.59 8.21 11.13
N LYS A 282 -8.88 8.39 11.44
CA LYS A 282 -9.63 9.59 11.04
C LYS A 282 -9.01 10.87 11.61
N GLU A 283 -8.63 10.88 12.88
CA GLU A 283 -7.99 12.04 13.50
C GLU A 283 -6.65 12.37 12.83
N ARG A 284 -5.79 11.38 12.58
CA ARG A 284 -4.51 11.59 11.87
C ARG A 284 -4.69 12.10 10.45
N LEU A 285 -5.66 11.56 9.70
CA LEU A 285 -5.96 12.03 8.35
C LEU A 285 -6.52 13.45 8.37
N LYS A 286 -7.30 13.81 9.39
CA LYS A 286 -7.76 15.18 9.60
C LYS A 286 -6.60 16.11 9.96
N GLU A 287 -5.69 15.72 10.84
CA GLU A 287 -4.53 16.54 11.21
C GLU A 287 -3.57 16.74 10.03
N THR A 288 -3.27 15.65 9.31
CA THR A 288 -2.23 15.64 8.27
C THR A 288 -2.72 16.22 6.94
N LEU A 289 -3.97 15.92 6.57
CA LEU A 289 -4.52 16.25 5.25
C LEU A 289 -5.67 17.26 5.30
N ASP A 290 -6.10 17.69 6.49
CA ASP A 290 -7.31 18.50 6.71
C ASP A 290 -8.57 17.91 6.04
N CYS A 291 -8.62 16.57 5.96
CA CYS A 291 -9.70 15.83 5.33
C CYS A 291 -10.62 15.22 6.39
N ASP A 292 -11.89 15.65 6.44
CA ASP A 292 -12.91 15.04 7.29
C ASP A 292 -13.46 13.76 6.65
N ILE A 293 -12.75 12.65 6.87
CA ILE A 293 -13.15 11.34 6.35
C ILE A 293 -14.00 10.61 7.40
N PRO A 294 -15.22 10.15 7.07
CA PRO A 294 -16.02 9.30 7.96
C PRO A 294 -15.31 7.97 8.26
N GLU A 295 -15.54 7.41 9.44
CA GLU A 295 -14.90 6.15 9.84
C GLU A 295 -15.35 4.97 8.98
N GLU A 296 -16.58 5.03 8.46
CA GLU A 296 -17.15 4.02 7.58
C GLU A 296 -16.46 3.95 6.20
N GLU A 297 -15.75 5.02 5.83
CA GLU A 297 -14.98 5.10 4.58
C GLU A 297 -13.55 4.53 4.73
N VAL A 298 -13.19 4.06 5.93
CA VAL A 298 -11.92 3.37 6.20
C VAL A 298 -12.07 1.88 5.91
N ASP A 299 -11.46 1.43 4.82
CA ASP A 299 -11.43 0.05 4.36
C ASP A 299 -10.36 -0.77 5.12
N LEU A 300 -10.83 -1.61 6.05
CA LEU A 300 -10.04 -2.58 6.81
C LEU A 300 -9.97 -3.97 6.13
N THR A 301 -10.68 -4.17 5.02
CA THR A 301 -10.90 -5.51 4.44
C THR A 301 -9.74 -6.01 3.58
N GLN A 302 -8.81 -5.11 3.21
CA GLN A 302 -7.71 -5.46 2.32
C GLN A 302 -6.68 -6.36 3.00
N GLU A 303 -6.37 -6.11 4.27
CA GLU A 303 -5.37 -6.87 5.01
C GLU A 303 -5.99 -7.39 6.30
N VAL A 304 -6.59 -8.58 6.28
CA VAL A 304 -7.12 -9.17 7.52
C VAL A 304 -5.94 -9.64 8.37
N ILE A 305 -5.70 -9.00 9.52
CA ILE A 305 -4.78 -9.53 10.51
C ILE A 305 -5.38 -10.84 11.01
N ALA A 306 -4.68 -11.96 10.78
CA ALA A 306 -5.05 -13.22 11.41
C ALA A 306 -4.97 -13.01 12.92
N ALA A 307 -6.12 -12.91 13.58
CA ALA A 307 -6.20 -12.87 15.02
C ALA A 307 -5.37 -14.03 15.58
N TYR A 308 -4.56 -13.74 16.61
CA TYR A 308 -3.77 -14.72 17.33
C TYR A 308 -4.63 -15.92 17.71
N SER A 309 -4.62 -16.97 16.88
CA SER A 309 -5.10 -18.26 17.32
C SER A 309 -3.98 -18.81 18.20
N GLU A 310 -4.16 -18.72 19.52
CA GLU A 310 -3.52 -19.60 20.48
C GLU A 310 -3.95 -21.04 20.20
N THR A 311 -3.42 -21.61 19.13
CA THR A 311 -3.31 -23.05 19.00
C THR A 311 -1.84 -23.28 18.73
N ALA A 312 -1.11 -23.52 19.82
CA ALA A 312 0.18 -24.17 19.75
C ALA A 312 0.01 -25.38 18.84
N SER A 313 0.59 -25.31 17.64
CA SER A 313 0.89 -26.52 16.89
C SER A 313 2.16 -27.02 17.55
N GLU A 314 1.98 -27.90 18.55
CA GLU A 314 3.06 -28.76 18.99
C GLU A 314 3.47 -29.59 17.77
N ASP A 315 4.67 -29.34 17.25
CA ASP A 315 5.37 -30.24 16.34
C ASP A 315 5.62 -31.55 17.11
N HIS A 316 4.66 -32.47 17.08
CA HIS A 316 4.87 -33.83 17.51
C HIS A 316 5.08 -34.73 16.30
N ALA A 317 6.30 -35.28 16.25
CA ALA A 317 6.76 -36.30 15.32
C ALA A 317 5.84 -37.53 15.34
N ASP A 318 5.74 -38.15 14.15
CA ASP A 318 5.04 -39.40 13.87
C ASP A 318 5.20 -40.46 14.97
N ASP A 319 4.07 -40.95 15.49
CA ASP A 319 3.94 -42.38 15.78
C ASP A 319 2.49 -42.86 15.61
N ALA A 320 2.37 -44.09 15.14
CA ALA A 320 1.14 -44.67 14.64
C ALA A 320 0.28 -45.35 15.73
N ASP A 321 -1.03 -45.21 15.56
CA ASP A 321 -2.08 -46.25 15.67
C ASP A 321 -3.03 -46.27 16.91
N GLN A 322 -4.30 -46.54 16.55
CA GLN A 322 -5.47 -47.05 17.31
C GLN A 322 -6.45 -46.12 18.05
N GLN A 323 -7.54 -45.81 17.31
CA GLN A 323 -8.97 -45.99 17.62
C GLN A 323 -9.56 -45.49 18.97
N GLY A 324 -10.57 -44.61 18.83
CA GLY A 324 -11.67 -44.48 19.81
C GLY A 324 -12.49 -43.19 19.64
N LEU A 325 -13.67 -43.27 19.02
CA LEU A 325 -14.70 -42.21 19.06
C LEU A 325 -15.36 -42.17 20.45
N PRO A 326 -15.81 -40.99 20.92
CA PRO A 326 -17.24 -40.86 21.19
C PRO A 326 -17.87 -39.52 20.74
N GLU A 327 -19.19 -39.58 20.62
CA GLU A 327 -20.18 -38.64 20.06
C GLU A 327 -20.49 -37.36 20.90
N PRO A 328 -21.28 -36.40 20.36
CA PRO A 328 -21.17 -34.97 20.65
C PRO A 328 -22.14 -34.45 21.71
N ALA A 329 -21.77 -33.33 22.35
CA ALA A 329 -22.68 -32.49 23.13
C ALA A 329 -23.04 -31.22 22.33
N GLU A 330 -24.34 -30.96 22.21
CA GLU A 330 -24.96 -29.82 21.55
C GLU A 330 -24.54 -28.47 22.15
N ASN A 331 -24.23 -27.48 21.29
CA ASN A 331 -24.77 -26.12 21.42
C ASN A 331 -24.46 -25.22 20.19
N GLN A 332 -25.45 -25.11 19.32
CA GLN A 332 -26.01 -23.85 18.79
C GLN A 332 -25.04 -22.71 18.36
N LYS A 333 -24.03 -22.98 17.52
CA LYS A 333 -23.39 -21.98 16.62
C LYS A 333 -23.11 -22.48 15.19
N PHE A 334 -23.62 -23.66 14.82
CA PHE A 334 -23.37 -24.29 13.53
C PHE A 334 -24.50 -24.06 12.53
N ARG A 335 -24.42 -22.99 11.73
CA ARG A 335 -25.20 -22.92 10.48
C ARG A 335 -24.45 -22.40 9.26
N HIS A 336 -23.26 -21.80 9.42
CA HIS A 336 -22.51 -21.23 8.31
C HIS A 336 -21.34 -22.11 7.82
N GLN A 337 -20.88 -23.09 8.60
CA GLN A 337 -19.71 -23.90 8.25
C GLN A 337 -20.03 -25.17 7.43
N TYR A 338 -21.28 -25.64 7.45
CA TYR A 338 -21.68 -26.85 6.70
C TYR A 338 -22.16 -26.57 5.27
N PHE A 339 -22.46 -25.32 4.91
CA PHE A 339 -22.95 -25.00 3.56
C PHE A 339 -21.85 -25.22 2.50
N GLY A 340 -20.60 -24.85 2.81
CA GLY A 340 -19.46 -25.05 1.91
C GLY A 340 -19.14 -26.53 1.67
N VAL A 341 -19.25 -27.38 2.70
CA VAL A 341 -18.95 -28.82 2.61
C VAL A 341 -20.01 -29.56 1.79
N VAL A 342 -21.30 -29.22 1.95
CA VAL A 342 -22.40 -29.82 1.17
C VAL A 342 -22.31 -29.42 -0.30
N VAL A 343 -21.93 -28.17 -0.59
CA VAL A 343 -21.73 -27.70 -1.98
C VAL A 343 -20.53 -28.41 -2.62
N ALA A 344 -19.41 -28.55 -1.91
CA ALA A 344 -18.22 -29.24 -2.42
C ALA A 344 -18.48 -30.74 -2.69
N ALA A 345 -19.18 -31.43 -1.78
CA ALA A 345 -19.57 -32.83 -1.97
C ALA A 345 -20.54 -33.01 -3.16
N GLY A 346 -21.48 -32.09 -3.34
CA GLY A 346 -22.39 -32.09 -4.48
C GLY A 346 -21.68 -31.90 -5.82
N VAL A 347 -20.71 -30.98 -5.89
CA VAL A 347 -19.89 -30.75 -7.10
C VAL A 347 -19.02 -31.97 -7.42
N ALA A 348 -18.43 -32.61 -6.41
CA ALA A 348 -17.62 -33.82 -6.60
C ALA A 348 -18.46 -35.00 -7.11
N MET A 349 -19.70 -35.17 -6.61
CA MET A 349 -20.63 -36.20 -7.10
C MET A 349 -21.09 -35.94 -8.53
N LEU A 350 -21.36 -34.67 -8.89
CA LEU A 350 -21.71 -34.32 -10.27
C LEU A 350 -20.53 -34.51 -11.23
N ALA A 351 -19.31 -34.17 -10.81
CA ALA A 351 -18.11 -34.39 -11.61
C ALA A 351 -17.83 -35.88 -11.83
N THR A 352 -17.98 -36.71 -10.81
CA THR A 352 -17.80 -38.18 -10.94
C THR A 352 -18.89 -38.82 -11.79
N ALA A 353 -20.16 -38.40 -11.66
CA ALA A 353 -21.24 -38.86 -12.53
C ALA A 353 -21.02 -38.45 -13.99
N ALA A 354 -20.58 -37.20 -14.23
CA ALA A 354 -20.24 -36.72 -15.57
C ALA A 354 -19.04 -37.47 -16.16
N SER A 355 -18.01 -37.78 -15.36
CA SER A 355 -16.86 -38.59 -15.80
C SER A 355 -17.25 -40.03 -16.11
N LEU A 356 -18.16 -40.65 -15.35
CA LEU A 356 -18.64 -42.00 -15.63
C LEU A 356 -19.51 -42.06 -16.89
N LEU A 357 -20.33 -41.03 -17.14
CA LEU A 357 -21.08 -40.89 -18.40
C LEU A 357 -20.17 -40.64 -19.60
N TYR A 358 -19.12 -39.83 -19.44
CA TYR A 358 -18.14 -39.57 -20.50
C TYR A 358 -17.24 -40.79 -20.83
N LEU A 359 -17.11 -41.74 -19.90
CA LEU A 359 -16.35 -42.98 -20.11
C LEU A 359 -17.23 -44.16 -20.56
N SER A 360 -18.54 -43.96 -20.68
CA SER A 360 -19.49 -44.99 -21.13
C SER A 360 -20.12 -44.73 -22.51
N ASP A 361 -19.74 -43.64 -23.18
CA ASP A 361 -19.79 -43.43 -24.63
C ASP A 361 -18.39 -43.64 -25.24
#